data_AF-A0A969LMZ5-F1
#
_entry.id   AF-A0A969LMZ5-F1
#
_cell.length_a   1.000
_cell.length_b   1.000
_cell.length_c   1.000
_cell.angle_alpha   90.00
_cell.angle_beta   90.00
_cell.angle_gamma   90.00
#
_symmetry.space_group_name_H-M   'P 1'
#
loop_
_entity.id
_entity.type
_entity.pdbx_description
1 polymer ?
#
loop_
_entity_poly.entity_id
_entity_poly.type
_entity_poly.pdbx_seq_one_letter_code
_entity_poly.pdbx_strand_id
1 'polypeptide(L)'
;MNYNDPGIASGIVVGRLPANAQMTQALARVRTAFNAGTTNVLTVGTNPANYDNIFGTADIAEGAAGNNAAPFANLQDVQVEADVLVKYTQTGTAASQGKAVIHIAYTVSNG
;
A
#
# COMPACT_ATOMS: atom_id res chain seq x y z
N MET A 1 -8.16 0.12 3.95
CA MET A 1 -8.88 0.19 2.67
C MET A 1 -9.75 -1.03 2.47
N ASN A 2 -10.76 -0.91 1.62
CA ASN A 2 -11.57 -1.99 1.07
C ASN A 2 -11.39 -2.03 -0.46
N TYR A 3 -11.67 -3.20 -1.06
CA TYR A 3 -11.55 -3.42 -2.51
C TYR A 3 -12.41 -2.47 -3.37
N ASN A 4 -13.44 -1.85 -2.78
CA ASN A 4 -14.41 -0.98 -3.45
C ASN A 4 -14.41 0.46 -2.88
N ASP A 5 -13.36 0.88 -2.17
CA ASP A 5 -13.25 2.27 -1.76
C ASP A 5 -13.32 3.19 -3.00
N PRO A 6 -14.09 4.31 -2.97
CA PRO A 6 -14.22 5.19 -4.12
C PRO A 6 -12.86 5.67 -4.65
N GLY A 7 -12.59 5.44 -5.94
CA GLY A 7 -11.34 5.85 -6.58
C GLY A 7 -10.15 4.91 -6.36
N ILE A 8 -10.29 3.79 -5.65
CA ILE A 8 -9.18 2.88 -5.34
C ILE A 8 -8.46 2.32 -6.59
N ALA A 9 -9.17 2.20 -7.72
CA ALA A 9 -8.58 1.78 -8.99
C ALA A 9 -7.63 2.82 -9.61
N SER A 10 -7.81 4.10 -9.26
CA SER A 10 -6.96 5.21 -9.69
C SER A 10 -5.90 5.58 -8.65
N GLY A 11 -6.03 5.11 -7.42
CA GLY A 11 -5.19 5.48 -6.30
C GLY A 11 -5.90 6.46 -5.36
N ILE A 12 -5.83 6.20 -4.05
CA ILE A 12 -6.36 7.09 -3.00
C ILE A 12 -5.29 7.39 -1.97
N VAL A 13 -5.37 8.56 -1.34
CA VAL A 13 -4.51 8.92 -0.20
C VAL A 13 -5.02 8.24 1.06
N VAL A 14 -4.14 7.54 1.77
CA VAL A 14 -4.45 6.85 3.04
C VAL A 14 -3.69 7.40 4.23
N GLY A 15 -2.76 8.31 4.01
CA GLY A 15 -1.95 8.94 5.05
C GLY A 15 -0.92 9.89 4.43
N ARG A 16 -0.09 10.48 5.29
CA ARG A 16 1.03 11.35 4.89
C ARG A 16 2.28 10.97 5.65
N LEU A 17 3.42 11.10 4.97
CA LEU A 17 4.74 11.03 5.57
C LEU A 17 5.33 12.44 5.62
N PRO A 18 5.80 12.90 6.79
CA PRO A 18 6.39 14.22 6.92
C PRO A 18 7.72 14.31 6.17
N ALA A 19 8.10 15.55 5.81
CA ALA A 19 9.43 15.81 5.24
C ALA A 19 10.53 15.39 6.23
N ASN A 20 11.64 14.89 5.69
CA ASN A 20 12.79 14.35 6.42
C ASN A 20 12.46 13.15 7.33
N ALA A 21 11.34 12.45 7.09
CA ALA A 21 11.05 11.20 7.74
C ALA A 21 11.83 10.06 7.10
N GLN A 22 12.39 9.19 7.93
CA GLN A 22 12.93 7.90 7.49
C GLN A 22 11.90 6.82 7.79
N MET A 23 11.48 6.06 6.78
CA MET A 23 10.67 4.87 7.01
C MET A 23 11.53 3.80 7.68
N THR A 24 11.00 3.16 8.71
CA THR A 24 11.68 2.08 9.44
C THR A 24 11.02 0.73 9.18
N GLN A 25 9.72 0.73 8.87
CA GLN A 25 8.96 -0.47 8.54
C GLN A 25 7.70 -0.12 7.75
N ALA A 26 7.34 -0.95 6.78
CA ALA A 26 5.99 -0.95 6.21
C ALA A 26 5.41 -2.37 6.22
N LEU A 27 4.17 -2.49 6.72
CA LEU A 27 3.43 -3.74 6.86
C LEU A 27 2.04 -3.62 6.22
N ALA A 28 1.71 -4.56 5.35
CA ALA A 28 0.36 -4.71 4.80
C ALA A 28 -0.31 -5.93 5.44
N ARG A 29 -1.35 -5.68 6.23
CA ARG A 29 -2.17 -6.73 6.83
C ARG A 29 -3.45 -6.93 6.03
N VAL A 30 -3.52 -8.03 5.29
CA VAL A 30 -4.76 -8.47 4.62
C VAL A 30 -5.65 -9.09 5.69
N ARG A 31 -6.78 -8.43 5.99
CA ARG A 31 -7.79 -8.92 6.95
C ARG A 31 -8.81 -9.83 6.29
N THR A 32 -9.13 -9.54 5.03
CA THR A 32 -10.05 -10.33 4.21
C THR A 32 -9.42 -10.45 2.83
N ALA A 33 -9.26 -11.68 2.34
CA ALA A 33 -8.69 -11.94 1.02
C ALA A 33 -9.48 -11.19 -0.06
N PHE A 34 -8.75 -10.60 -1.00
CA PHE A 34 -9.32 -9.98 -2.19
C PHE A 34 -9.74 -11.09 -3.16
N ASN A 35 -10.95 -11.01 -3.70
CA ASN A 35 -11.54 -12.07 -4.50
C ASN A 35 -12.09 -11.57 -5.83
N ALA A 36 -11.21 -11.33 -6.80
CA ALA A 36 -11.54 -11.05 -8.20
C ALA A 36 -11.56 -12.31 -9.12
N GLY A 37 -11.38 -13.50 -8.56
CA GLY A 37 -11.27 -14.77 -9.30
C GLY A 37 -9.93 -15.02 -9.99
N THR A 38 -9.27 -13.98 -10.50
CA THR A 38 -7.91 -14.06 -11.06
C THR A 38 -6.93 -13.21 -10.27
N THR A 39 -6.39 -12.14 -10.84
CA THR A 39 -5.35 -11.33 -10.21
C THR A 39 -5.97 -10.25 -9.36
N ASN A 40 -5.43 -10.10 -8.15
CA ASN A 40 -5.69 -9.00 -7.24
C ASN A 40 -4.34 -8.33 -7.04
N VAL A 41 -4.26 -7.01 -7.20
CA VAL A 41 -2.99 -6.28 -7.11
C VAL A 41 -3.21 -5.05 -6.25
N LEU A 42 -2.59 -5.03 -5.08
CA LEU A 42 -2.57 -3.91 -4.16
C LEU A 42 -1.16 -3.34 -4.10
N THR A 43 -1.00 -2.11 -4.57
CA THR A 43 0.30 -1.41 -4.50
C THR A 43 0.20 -0.20 -3.58
N VAL A 44 1.31 0.12 -2.93
CA VAL A 44 1.42 1.28 -2.05
C VAL A 44 2.67 2.06 -2.41
N GLY A 45 2.55 3.38 -2.44
CA GLY A 45 3.66 4.25 -2.75
C GLY A 45 3.40 5.70 -2.42
N THR A 46 4.42 6.52 -2.62
CA THR A 46 4.34 7.99 -2.53
C THR A 46 4.39 8.64 -3.92
N ASN A 47 4.67 7.87 -4.98
CA ASN A 47 4.68 8.34 -6.35
C ASN A 47 3.30 8.11 -7.01
N PRO A 48 2.53 9.16 -7.35
CA PRO A 48 1.21 9.03 -7.96
C PRO A 48 1.24 8.57 -9.44
N ALA A 49 2.42 8.39 -10.05
CA ALA A 49 2.53 7.78 -11.37
C ALA A 49 2.54 6.24 -11.30
N ASN A 50 3.22 5.66 -10.30
CA ASN A 50 3.54 4.22 -10.27
C ASN A 50 3.01 3.48 -9.02
N TYR A 51 2.70 4.16 -7.92
CA TYR A 51 2.05 3.61 -6.72
C TYR A 51 2.73 2.38 -6.09
N ASP A 52 3.99 2.09 -6.37
CA ASP A 52 4.63 0.80 -6.10
C ASP A 52 5.97 0.91 -5.37
N ASN A 53 6.39 2.12 -5.04
CA ASN A 53 7.70 2.34 -4.43
C ASN A 53 7.78 1.94 -2.95
N ILE A 54 6.67 1.56 -2.28
CA ILE A 54 6.69 1.00 -0.91
C ILE A 54 6.30 -0.49 -0.94
N PHE A 55 5.17 -0.82 -1.56
CA PHE A 55 4.73 -2.19 -1.85
C PHE A 55 4.46 -2.31 -3.35
N GLY A 56 5.27 -3.12 -4.03
CA GLY A 56 5.10 -3.48 -5.43
C GLY A 56 4.05 -4.57 -5.64
N THR A 57 3.84 -4.94 -6.90
CA THR A 57 2.77 -5.85 -7.35
C THR A 57 2.87 -7.28 -6.82
N ALA A 58 4.02 -7.68 -6.27
CA ALA A 58 4.26 -9.02 -5.72
C ALA A 58 4.54 -9.02 -4.21
N ASP A 59 4.54 -7.85 -3.57
CA ASP A 59 4.95 -7.72 -2.17
C ASP A 59 3.81 -8.03 -1.19
N ILE A 60 2.58 -8.07 -1.67
CA ILE A 60 1.39 -8.38 -0.87
C ILE A 60 0.75 -9.64 -1.43
N ALA A 61 0.45 -10.61 -0.57
CA ALA A 61 -0.37 -11.78 -0.93
C ALA A 61 -1.85 -11.48 -0.69
N GLU A 62 -2.54 -10.84 -1.64
CA GLU A 62 -3.93 -10.39 -1.47
C GLU A 62 -4.94 -11.54 -1.41
N GLY A 63 -4.59 -12.70 -1.97
CA GLY A 63 -5.44 -13.90 -2.03
C GLY A 63 -5.60 -14.61 -0.68
N ALA A 64 -4.89 -14.20 0.37
CA ALA A 64 -4.98 -14.82 1.69
C ALA A 64 -4.92 -13.78 2.81
N ALA A 65 -5.56 -14.07 3.94
CA ALA A 65 -5.37 -13.26 5.14
C ALA A 65 -3.96 -13.48 5.69
N GLY A 66 -3.28 -12.40 6.09
CA GLY A 66 -1.89 -12.47 6.52
C GLY A 66 -1.23 -11.11 6.66
N ASN A 67 0.03 -11.14 7.08
CA ASN A 67 0.89 -9.97 7.16
C ASN A 67 1.97 -10.07 6.09
N ASN A 68 2.21 -8.96 5.40
CA ASN A 68 3.25 -8.85 4.38
C ASN A 68 4.15 -7.67 4.77
N ALA A 69 5.46 -7.84 4.68
CA ALA A 69 6.43 -6.80 5.00
C ALA A 69 7.07 -6.31 3.71
N ALA A 70 7.13 -4.99 3.53
CA ALA A 70 7.81 -4.41 2.39
C ALA A 70 9.32 -4.68 2.49
N PRO A 71 9.97 -5.23 1.45
CA PRO A 71 11.36 -5.65 1.52
C PRO A 71 12.37 -4.51 1.70
N PHE A 72 12.04 -3.30 1.21
CA PHE A 72 12.97 -2.16 1.16
C PHE A 72 12.44 -0.89 1.83
N ALA A 73 11.37 -0.98 2.63
CA ALA A 73 10.78 0.20 3.26
C ALA A 73 11.76 0.90 4.22
N ASN A 74 12.65 0.16 4.88
CA ASN A 74 13.63 0.71 5.83
C ASN A 74 14.83 1.43 5.18
N LEU A 75 14.88 1.48 3.84
CA LEU A 75 15.95 2.14 3.07
C LEU A 75 15.48 3.43 2.41
N GLN A 76 14.30 3.95 2.78
CA GLN A 76 13.66 5.07 2.13
C GLN A 76 13.55 6.28 3.04
N ASP A 77 14.10 7.40 2.56
CA ASP A 77 13.98 8.72 3.16
C ASP A 77 13.00 9.58 2.38
N VAL A 78 12.11 10.23 3.10
CA VAL A 78 11.09 11.14 2.56
C VAL A 78 11.68 12.54 2.54
N GLN A 79 12.13 13.00 1.37
CA GLN A 79 12.80 14.31 1.23
C GLN A 79 11.84 15.51 1.41
N VAL A 80 10.60 15.36 0.94
CA VAL A 80 9.53 16.35 1.05
C VAL A 80 8.28 15.65 1.54
N GLU A 81 7.39 16.38 2.23
CA GLU A 81 6.11 15.81 2.66
C GLU A 81 5.41 15.13 1.48
N ALA A 82 4.98 13.89 1.69
CA ALA A 82 4.39 13.07 0.64
C ALA A 82 3.13 12.37 1.13
N ASP A 83 2.12 12.34 0.26
CA ASP A 83 0.95 11.50 0.46
C ASP A 83 1.34 10.02 0.30
N VAL A 84 0.82 9.18 1.18
CA VAL A 84 0.85 7.72 1.02
C VAL A 84 -0.38 7.34 0.21
N LEU A 85 -0.15 6.83 -0.99
CA LEU A 85 -1.19 6.43 -1.92
C LEU A 85 -1.30 4.91 -1.96
N VAL A 86 -2.53 4.43 -2.14
CA VAL A 86 -2.80 3.02 -2.38
C VAL A 86 -3.69 2.88 -3.59
N LYS A 87 -3.31 1.94 -4.47
CA LYS A 87 -4.09 1.54 -5.62
C LYS A 87 -4.40 0.05 -5.54
N TYR A 88 -5.65 -0.30 -5.83
CA TYR A 88 -6.09 -1.68 -6.00
C TYR A 88 -6.59 -1.89 -7.43
N THR A 89 -5.98 -2.81 -8.16
CA THR A 89 -6.44 -3.24 -9.48
C THR A 89 -6.65 -4.75 -9.50
N GLN A 90 -7.42 -5.21 -10.47
CA GLN A 90 -7.72 -6.62 -10.64
C GLN A 90 -7.90 -6.94 -12.12
N THR A 91 -7.74 -8.20 -12.47
CA THR A 91 -8.20 -8.74 -13.75
C THR A 91 -9.36 -9.71 -13.48
N GLY A 92 -10.09 -10.10 -14.53
CA GLY A 92 -11.20 -11.04 -14.40
C GLY A 92 -12.50 -10.38 -13.96
N THR A 93 -13.15 -10.96 -12.95
CA THR A 93 -14.44 -10.46 -12.43
C THR A 93 -14.23 -9.30 -11.46
N ALA A 94 -15.24 -8.44 -11.30
CA ALA A 94 -15.23 -7.47 -10.22
C ALA A 94 -15.08 -8.18 -8.86
N ALA A 95 -14.13 -7.76 -8.03
CA ALA A 95 -13.98 -8.34 -6.70
C ALA A 95 -15.29 -8.24 -5.90
N SER A 96 -15.56 -9.27 -5.10
CA SER A 96 -16.72 -9.35 -4.21
C SER A 96 -16.38 -9.05 -2.75
N GLN A 97 -15.09 -9.05 -2.42
CA GLN A 97 -14.55 -8.82 -1.08
C GLN A 97 -13.07 -8.42 -1.16
N GLY A 98 -12.55 -7.88 -0.05
CA GLY A 98 -11.14 -7.54 0.11
C GLY A 98 -10.95 -6.40 1.09
N LYS A 99 -10.06 -6.60 2.07
CA LYS A 99 -9.76 -5.60 3.10
C LYS A 99 -8.32 -5.72 3.55
N ALA A 100 -7.61 -4.59 3.52
CA ALA A 100 -6.25 -4.48 4.02
C ALA A 100 -6.07 -3.26 4.93
N VAL A 101 -5.06 -3.34 5.79
CA VAL A 101 -4.58 -2.23 6.62
C VAL A 101 -3.10 -2.07 6.37
N ILE A 102 -2.69 -0.86 6.01
CA ILE A 102 -1.29 -0.48 5.82
C ILE A 102 -0.80 0.19 7.09
N HIS A 103 0.31 -0.28 7.63
CA HIS A 103 1.03 0.37 8.71
C HIS A 103 2.40 0.79 8.20
N ILE A 104 2.73 2.06 8.35
CA ILE A 104 4.06 2.59 8.06
C ILE A 104 4.59 3.18 9.36
N ALA A 105 5.68 2.60 9.86
CA ALA A 105 6.45 3.16 10.95
C ALA A 105 7.58 4.01 10.37
N TYR A 106 7.76 5.20 10.94
CA TYR A 106 8.79 6.14 10.52
C TYR A 106 9.37 6.87 11.74
N THR A 107 10.57 7.39 11.57
CA THR A 107 11.22 8.31 12.50
C THR A 107 11.39 9.65 11.82
N VAL A 108 11.31 10.73 12.58
CA VAL A 108 11.57 12.09 12.08
C VAL A 108 12.90 12.59 12.59
N SER A 109 13.65 13.31 11.75
CA SER A 109 14.78 14.09 12.23
C SER A 109 14.27 15.33 12.97
N ASN A 110 14.69 15.50 14.22
CA ASN A 110 14.35 16.68 15.04
C ASN A 110 15.50 17.71 15.10
N GLY A 111 16.42 17.69 14.13
CA GLY A 111 17.61 18.52 14.08
C GLY A 111 17.62 19.47 12.90
#